data_AF-A0AAN5B1C8-F1
#
_entry.id   AF-A0AAN5B1C8-F1
#
_cell.length_a   1.000
_cell.length_b   1.000
_cell.length_c   1.000
_cell.angle_alpha   90.00
_cell.angle_beta   90.00
_cell.angle_gamma   90.00
#
_symmetry.space_group_name_H-M   'P 1'
#
loop_
_entity.id
_entity.type
_entity.pdbx_description
1 polymer ?
#
loop_
_entity_poly.entity_id
_entity_poly.type
_entity_poly.pdbx_seq_one_letter_code
_entity_poly.pdbx_strand_id
1 'polypeptide(L)'
;MLDLIRPFSFLTIKHPSRLPLWVNWVLPVVLTALVMVGLWLLKTPVNIFGAQGLLERVLGFVQTLAGFYIAALAAVSSFNSPHLDREMPAPAPTMYIKYNGVMQNVTATRRRFLTSMFAYLTALSIVLSLVAIAVLVLAPAITVTWPDSAAKLHWAGLFGFLSALFQMTCVTFWGLFYLGERMLTPD
;
A
#
# COMPACT_ATOMS: atom_id res chain seq x y z
N MET A 1 1.03 -7.43 -21.47
CA MET A 1 2.00 -7.65 -20.38
C MET A 1 2.04 -6.51 -19.36
N LEU A 2 2.11 -5.24 -19.75
CA LEU A 2 2.11 -4.12 -18.78
C LEU A 2 0.80 -3.98 -17.96
N ASP A 3 -0.30 -4.58 -18.41
CA ASP A 3 -1.59 -4.46 -17.73
C ASP A 3 -1.63 -5.13 -16.34
N LEU A 4 -0.77 -6.12 -16.06
CA LEU A 4 -0.65 -6.78 -14.74
C LEU A 4 -0.09 -5.86 -13.65
N ILE A 5 0.74 -4.88 -14.02
CA ILE A 5 1.37 -3.92 -13.09
C ILE A 5 0.46 -2.70 -12.89
N ARG A 6 -0.62 -2.60 -13.64
CA ARG A 6 -1.49 -1.43 -13.65
C ARG A 6 -2.10 -1.06 -12.30
N PRO A 7 -2.40 -1.98 -11.35
CA PRO A 7 -2.81 -1.58 -10.01
C PRO A 7 -1.79 -0.64 -9.32
N PHE A 8 -0.50 -0.73 -9.65
CA PHE A 8 0.55 0.15 -9.13
C PHE A 8 0.59 1.53 -9.80
N SER A 9 -0.22 1.79 -10.83
CA SER A 9 -0.30 3.11 -11.47
C SER A 9 -0.85 4.20 -10.54
N PHE A 10 -1.46 3.83 -9.41
CA PHE A 10 -1.84 4.80 -8.38
C PHE A 10 -0.66 5.69 -7.95
N LEU A 11 0.54 5.11 -7.85
CA LEU A 11 1.74 5.83 -7.44
C LEU A 11 2.24 6.83 -8.50
N THR A 12 1.74 6.73 -9.75
CA THR A 12 2.09 7.65 -10.83
C THR A 12 1.09 8.79 -11.01
N ILE A 13 0.03 8.83 -10.21
CA ILE A 13 -0.93 9.93 -10.20
C ILE A 13 -0.22 11.21 -9.76
N LYS A 14 -0.26 12.22 -10.63
CA LYS A 14 0.36 13.52 -10.36
C LYS A 14 -0.66 14.40 -9.65
N HIS A 15 -0.32 14.81 -8.43
CA HIS A 15 -1.12 15.79 -7.70
C HIS A 15 -0.37 17.14 -7.71
N PRO A 16 -1.09 18.26 -7.85
CA PRO A 16 -0.53 19.60 -7.70
C PRO A 16 0.01 19.88 -6.29
N SER A 17 -0.44 19.12 -5.29
CA SER A 17 0.05 19.22 -3.92
C SER A 17 1.15 18.17 -3.68
N ARG A 18 2.04 18.46 -2.73
CA ARG A 18 3.07 17.49 -2.31
C ARG A 18 2.49 16.33 -1.48
N LEU A 19 1.22 16.40 -1.08
CA LEU A 19 0.57 15.44 -0.16
C LEU A 19 0.76 13.97 -0.55
N PRO A 20 0.58 13.53 -1.82
CA PRO A 20 0.75 12.12 -2.16
C PRO A 20 2.20 11.65 -1.97
N LEU A 21 3.19 12.50 -2.19
CA LEU A 21 4.59 12.15 -1.94
C LEU A 21 4.85 11.93 -0.44
N TRP A 22 4.21 12.75 0.40
CA TRP A 22 4.27 12.59 1.85
C TRP A 22 3.57 11.30 2.31
N VAL A 23 2.34 11.06 1.86
CA VAL A 23 1.52 9.91 2.26
C VAL A 23 2.10 8.59 1.72
N ASN A 24 2.56 8.56 0.47
CA ASN A 24 3.02 7.32 -0.16
C ASN A 24 4.45 6.94 0.20
N TRP A 25 5.32 7.91 0.54
CA TRP A 25 6.76 7.64 0.68
C TRP A 25 7.35 8.19 1.97
N VAL A 26 7.20 9.49 2.25
CA VAL A 26 7.90 10.12 3.38
C VAL A 26 7.39 9.59 4.73
N LEU A 27 6.08 9.63 4.96
CA LEU A 27 5.50 9.17 6.23
C LEU A 27 5.78 7.68 6.49
N PRO A 28 5.57 6.76 5.52
CA PRO A 28 5.91 5.35 5.72
C PRO A 28 7.37 5.12 6.09
N VAL A 29 8.30 5.76 5.37
CA VAL A 29 9.74 5.58 5.62
C VAL A 29 10.15 6.16 6.97
N VAL A 30 9.61 7.32 7.36
CA VAL A 30 9.87 7.93 8.67
C VAL A 30 9.33 7.03 9.79
N LEU A 31 8.09 6.53 9.68
CA LEU A 31 7.52 5.61 10.66
C LEU A 31 8.33 4.31 10.77
N THR A 32 8.76 3.74 9.64
CA THR A 32 9.65 2.58 9.65
C THR A 32 10.96 2.90 10.37
N ALA A 33 11.61 4.01 10.05
CA ALA A 33 12.88 4.39 10.67
C ALA A 33 12.74 4.56 12.18
N LEU A 34 11.66 5.16 12.66
CA LEU A 34 11.37 5.30 14.09
C LEU A 34 11.21 3.95 14.78
N VAL A 35 10.45 3.02 14.18
CA VAL A 35 10.29 1.66 14.73
C VAL A 35 11.62 0.89 14.73
N MET A 36 12.42 1.01 13.66
CA MET A 36 13.72 0.36 13.55
C MET A 36 14.70 0.87 14.61
N VAL A 37 14.76 2.19 14.83
CA VAL A 37 15.57 2.78 15.90
C VAL A 37 15.08 2.32 17.26
N GLY A 38 13.76 2.29 17.49
CA GLY A 38 13.19 1.77 18.73
C GLY A 38 13.58 0.32 19.01
N LEU A 39 13.49 -0.56 18.00
CA LEU A 39 13.90 -1.96 18.11
C LEU A 39 15.39 -2.11 18.38
N TRP A 40 16.22 -1.29 17.73
CA TRP A 40 17.68 -1.29 17.95
C TRP A 40 18.05 -0.86 19.37
N LEU A 41 17.36 0.14 19.91
CA LEU A 41 17.58 0.63 21.28
C LEU A 41 17.08 -0.34 22.37
N LEU A 42 16.07 -1.16 22.07
CA LEU A 42 15.42 -2.02 23.07
C LEU A 42 16.34 -3.14 23.59
N LYS A 43 17.45 -3.46 22.87
CA LYS A 43 18.46 -4.49 23.19
C LYS A 43 17.93 -5.87 23.59
N THR A 44 16.63 -6.10 23.44
CA THR A 44 15.91 -7.31 23.84
C THR A 44 15.47 -8.04 22.58
N PRO A 45 15.61 -9.37 22.50
CA PRO A 45 15.20 -10.12 21.33
C PRO A 45 13.67 -10.03 21.16
N VAL A 46 13.23 -9.33 20.12
CA VAL A 46 11.81 -9.28 19.72
C VAL A 46 11.55 -10.43 18.74
N ASN A 47 10.48 -11.18 18.97
CA ASN A 47 10.07 -12.24 18.05
C ASN A 47 9.41 -11.63 16.80
N ILE A 48 10.19 -11.46 15.73
CA ILE A 48 9.73 -10.85 14.48
C ILE A 48 9.36 -11.93 13.46
N PHE A 49 10.27 -12.87 13.19
CA PHE A 49 10.14 -13.91 12.17
C PHE A 49 9.89 -15.32 12.73
N GLY A 50 9.93 -15.49 14.05
CA GLY A 50 9.62 -16.76 14.68
C GLY A 50 8.10 -17.01 14.72
N ALA A 51 7.72 -18.22 15.11
CA ALA A 51 6.32 -18.60 15.25
C ALA A 51 5.57 -17.63 16.17
N GLN A 52 4.36 -17.24 15.78
CA GLN A 52 3.50 -16.25 16.44
C GLN A 52 4.15 -14.86 16.60
N GLY A 53 5.23 -14.59 15.85
CA GLY A 53 5.93 -13.33 15.82
C GLY A 53 5.15 -12.22 15.10
N LEU A 54 5.77 -11.05 15.01
CA LEU A 54 5.17 -9.88 14.37
C LEU A 54 4.69 -10.17 12.94
N LEU A 55 5.51 -10.87 12.14
CA LEU A 55 5.22 -11.12 10.73
C LEU A 55 3.94 -11.94 10.53
N GLU A 56 3.76 -13.01 11.31
CA GLU A 56 2.58 -13.90 11.22
C GLU A 56 1.29 -13.17 11.63
N ARG A 57 1.35 -12.36 12.70
CA ARG A 57 0.20 -11.57 13.16
C ARG A 57 -0.21 -10.50 12.16
N VAL A 58 0.77 -9.79 11.61
CA VAL A 58 0.51 -8.76 10.59
C VAL A 58 0.02 -9.40 9.29
N LEU A 59 0.56 -10.57 8.91
CA LEU A 59 0.09 -11.32 7.74
C LEU A 59 -1.42 -11.60 7.81
N GLY A 60 -1.91 -12.13 8.94
CA GLY A 60 -3.35 -12.39 9.11
C GLY A 60 -4.21 -11.14 8.98
N PHE A 61 -3.73 -10.02 9.52
CA PHE A 61 -4.38 -8.71 9.37
C PHE A 61 -4.40 -8.23 7.90
N VAL A 62 -3.27 -8.30 7.20
CA VAL A 62 -3.16 -7.88 5.79
C VAL A 62 -4.03 -8.73 4.87
N GLN A 63 -4.13 -10.04 5.12
CA GLN A 63 -5.00 -10.94 4.35
C GLN A 63 -6.47 -10.57 4.48
N THR A 64 -6.90 -10.16 5.67
CA THR A 64 -8.28 -9.69 5.90
C THR A 64 -8.54 -8.37 5.17
N LEU A 65 -7.57 -7.44 5.22
CA LEU A 65 -7.65 -6.17 4.51
C LEU A 65 -7.69 -6.34 2.98
N ALA A 66 -7.01 -7.34 2.43
CA ALA A 66 -7.06 -7.63 1.00
C ALA A 66 -8.51 -7.86 0.52
N GLY A 67 -9.28 -8.67 1.26
CA GLY A 67 -10.69 -8.90 0.98
C GLY A 67 -11.54 -7.62 1.11
N PHE A 68 -11.27 -6.82 2.14
CA PHE A 68 -11.96 -5.54 2.33
C PHE A 68 -11.70 -4.56 1.17
N TYR A 69 -10.45 -4.46 0.69
CA TYR A 69 -10.11 -3.58 -0.44
C TYR A 69 -10.76 -4.04 -1.74
N ILE A 70 -10.87 -5.35 -1.99
CA ILE A 70 -11.61 -5.89 -3.14
C ILE A 70 -13.09 -5.52 -3.04
N ALA A 71 -13.70 -5.65 -1.86
CA ALA A 71 -15.09 -5.28 -1.64
C ALA A 71 -15.32 -3.77 -1.86
N ALA A 72 -14.45 -2.92 -1.31
CA ALA A 72 -14.51 -1.47 -1.53
C ALA A 72 -14.33 -1.10 -3.00
N LEU A 73 -13.40 -1.76 -3.71
CA LEU A 73 -13.19 -1.58 -5.14
C LEU A 73 -14.44 -1.95 -5.95
N ALA A 74 -15.07 -3.08 -5.64
CA ALA A 74 -16.31 -3.53 -6.28
C ALA A 74 -17.46 -2.54 -6.01
N ALA A 75 -17.59 -2.04 -4.78
CA ALA A 75 -18.62 -1.07 -4.41
C ALA A 75 -18.44 0.26 -5.15
N VAL A 76 -17.23 0.86 -5.12
CA VAL A 76 -16.97 2.14 -5.79
C VAL A 76 -17.04 2.02 -7.32
N SER A 77 -16.69 0.87 -7.89
CA SER A 77 -16.81 0.66 -9.35
C SER A 77 -18.24 0.43 -9.82
N SER A 78 -19.09 -0.21 -9.01
CA SER A 78 -20.48 -0.54 -9.39
C SER A 78 -21.52 0.50 -8.98
N PHE A 79 -21.26 1.31 -7.95
CA PHE A 79 -22.23 2.32 -7.51
C PHE A 79 -22.49 3.37 -8.59
N ASN A 80 -23.75 3.45 -9.04
CA ASN A 80 -24.18 4.45 -10.01
C ASN A 80 -24.51 5.78 -9.31
N SER A 81 -23.48 6.56 -9.00
CA SER A 81 -23.63 7.89 -8.40
C SER A 81 -22.97 8.95 -9.29
N PRO A 82 -23.74 9.92 -9.83
CA PRO A 82 -23.18 11.02 -10.62
C PRO A 82 -22.12 11.83 -9.87
N HIS A 83 -22.14 11.82 -8.53
CA HIS A 83 -21.15 12.51 -7.72
C HIS A 83 -19.75 11.86 -7.80
N LEU A 84 -19.67 10.54 -7.99
CA LEU A 84 -18.41 9.82 -8.18
C LEU A 84 -17.79 10.08 -9.57
N ASP A 85 -18.63 10.39 -10.55
CA ASP A 85 -18.21 10.62 -11.93
C ASP A 85 -17.77 12.06 -12.18
N ARG A 86 -17.92 12.95 -11.20
CA ARG A 86 -17.38 14.31 -11.25
C ARG A 86 -15.86 14.30 -11.21
N GLU A 87 -15.29 15.27 -11.93
CA GLU A 87 -13.88 15.62 -11.78
C GLU A 87 -13.60 16.03 -10.34
N MET A 88 -12.39 15.72 -9.87
CA MET A 88 -11.96 16.17 -8.54
C MET A 88 -11.82 17.71 -8.52
N PRO A 89 -12.06 18.37 -7.37
CA PRO A 89 -11.96 19.83 -7.28
C PRO A 89 -10.59 20.35 -7.74
N ALA A 90 -10.60 21.52 -8.37
CA ALA A 90 -9.37 22.17 -8.80
C ALA A 90 -8.47 22.52 -7.60
N PRO A 91 -7.14 22.29 -7.68
CA PRO A 91 -6.44 21.73 -8.82
C PRO A 91 -6.53 20.18 -8.81
N ALA A 92 -7.09 19.63 -9.89
CA ALA A 92 -7.40 18.21 -10.00
C ALA A 92 -6.14 17.38 -10.26
N PRO A 93 -5.98 16.20 -9.61
CA PRO A 93 -4.90 15.29 -9.94
C PRO A 93 -5.08 14.72 -11.36
N THR A 94 -3.97 14.46 -12.03
CA THR A 94 -3.96 13.87 -13.38
C THR A 94 -3.43 12.45 -13.36
N MET A 95 -4.02 11.58 -14.18
CA MET A 95 -3.66 10.17 -14.26
C MET A 95 -3.50 9.73 -15.71
N TYR A 96 -2.60 8.77 -15.95
CA TYR A 96 -2.44 8.16 -17.26
C TYR A 96 -3.42 7.01 -17.46
N ILE A 97 -4.18 7.06 -18.56
CA ILE A 97 -5.09 5.99 -18.97
C ILE A 97 -4.68 5.46 -20.34
N LYS A 98 -4.75 4.13 -20.50
CA LYS A 98 -4.68 3.50 -21.81
C LYS A 98 -6.06 3.54 -22.46
N TYR A 99 -6.20 4.30 -23.54
CA TYR A 99 -7.40 4.36 -24.36
C TYR A 99 -6.99 4.11 -25.82
N ASN A 100 -7.65 3.17 -26.50
CA ASN A 100 -7.31 2.74 -27.86
C ASN A 100 -5.81 2.41 -28.07
N GLY A 101 -5.19 1.77 -27.07
CA GLY A 101 -3.76 1.40 -27.13
C GLY A 101 -2.78 2.54 -26.82
N VAL A 102 -3.24 3.78 -26.70
CA VAL A 102 -2.40 4.96 -26.43
C VAL A 102 -2.56 5.41 -24.97
N MET A 103 -1.45 5.81 -24.34
CA MET A 103 -1.46 6.39 -23.01
C MET A 103 -1.81 7.88 -23.10
N GLN A 104 -2.91 8.29 -22.49
CA GLN A 104 -3.38 9.67 -22.43
C GLN A 104 -3.40 10.16 -20.99
N ASN A 105 -2.96 11.40 -20.75
CA ASN A 105 -3.06 12.03 -19.45
C ASN A 105 -4.42 12.72 -19.32
N VAL A 106 -5.20 12.35 -18.31
CA VAL A 106 -6.55 12.88 -18.08
C VAL A 106 -6.70 13.37 -16.65
N THR A 107 -7.60 14.32 -16.44
CA THR A 107 -8.09 14.72 -15.11
C THR A 107 -8.75 13.52 -14.45
N ALA A 108 -8.42 13.27 -13.18
CA ALA A 108 -8.99 12.16 -12.44
C ALA A 108 -10.40 12.53 -11.95
N THR A 109 -11.37 11.66 -12.23
CA THR A 109 -12.66 11.68 -11.53
C THR A 109 -12.51 11.04 -10.15
N ARG A 110 -13.42 11.36 -9.23
CA ARG A 110 -13.41 10.78 -7.87
C ARG A 110 -13.44 9.25 -7.91
N ARG A 111 -14.27 8.66 -8.79
CA ARG A 111 -14.34 7.21 -9.03
C ARG A 111 -13.00 6.65 -9.48
N ARG A 112 -12.37 7.26 -10.49
CA ARG A 112 -11.11 6.76 -11.05
C ARG A 112 -9.97 6.82 -10.05
N PHE A 113 -9.90 7.89 -9.27
CA PHE A 113 -8.93 8.02 -8.19
C PHE A 113 -9.12 6.93 -7.12
N LEU A 114 -10.34 6.78 -6.60
CA LEU A 114 -10.65 5.80 -5.56
C LEU A 114 -10.46 4.35 -6.03
N THR A 115 -10.94 4.03 -7.23
CA THR A 115 -10.74 2.68 -7.81
C THR A 115 -9.27 2.36 -8.05
N SER A 116 -8.47 3.31 -8.53
CA SER A 116 -7.02 3.11 -8.66
C SER A 116 -6.35 2.91 -7.31
N MET A 117 -6.78 3.64 -6.28
CA MET A 117 -6.25 3.54 -4.92
C MET A 117 -6.57 2.20 -4.26
N PHE A 118 -7.82 1.73 -4.33
CA PHE A 118 -8.20 0.41 -3.79
C PHE A 118 -7.61 -0.74 -4.59
N ALA A 119 -7.43 -0.60 -5.91
CA ALA A 119 -6.69 -1.56 -6.71
C ALA A 119 -5.22 -1.66 -6.25
N TYR A 120 -4.57 -0.53 -6.01
CA TYR A 120 -3.21 -0.49 -5.45
C TYR A 120 -3.12 -1.16 -4.08
N LEU A 121 -4.00 -0.80 -3.14
CA LEU A 121 -4.04 -1.39 -1.79
C LEU A 121 -4.26 -2.91 -1.85
N THR A 122 -5.15 -3.37 -2.73
CA THR A 122 -5.38 -4.80 -2.98
C THR A 122 -4.11 -5.47 -3.48
N ALA A 123 -3.50 -4.95 -4.54
CA ALA A 123 -2.29 -5.52 -5.11
C ALA A 123 -1.13 -5.55 -4.09
N LEU A 124 -0.94 -4.46 -3.34
CA LEU A 124 0.07 -4.37 -2.29
C LEU A 124 -0.17 -5.41 -1.20
N SER A 125 -1.41 -5.59 -0.73
CA SER A 125 -1.75 -6.58 0.30
C SER A 125 -1.50 -8.02 -0.14
N ILE A 126 -1.78 -8.35 -1.40
CA ILE A 126 -1.50 -9.67 -1.98
C ILE A 126 0.02 -9.90 -2.07
N VAL A 127 0.75 -8.94 -2.64
CA VAL A 127 2.22 -9.05 -2.76
C VAL A 127 2.88 -9.16 -1.39
N LEU A 128 2.48 -8.33 -0.44
CA LEU A 128 3.00 -8.36 0.93
C LEU A 128 2.70 -9.70 1.60
N SER A 129 1.49 -10.25 1.41
CA SER A 129 1.13 -11.56 1.94
C SER A 129 1.98 -12.69 1.35
N LEU A 130 2.17 -12.71 0.02
CA LEU A 130 2.99 -13.72 -0.65
C LEU A 130 4.46 -13.64 -0.23
N VAL A 131 5.00 -12.43 -0.13
CA VAL A 131 6.38 -12.21 0.34
C VAL A 131 6.53 -12.63 1.81
N ALA A 132 5.57 -12.29 2.68
CA ALA A 132 5.60 -12.70 4.08
C ALA A 132 5.56 -14.23 4.23
N ILE A 133 4.70 -14.92 3.49
CA ILE A 133 4.64 -16.39 3.48
C ILE A 133 5.97 -16.97 3.00
N ALA A 134 6.52 -16.46 1.89
CA ALA A 134 7.80 -16.93 1.38
C ALA A 134 8.93 -16.72 2.40
N VAL A 135 8.97 -15.58 3.08
CA VAL A 135 9.96 -15.31 4.13
C VAL A 135 9.80 -16.24 5.32
N LEU A 136 8.57 -16.50 5.81
CA LEU A 136 8.33 -17.42 6.92
C LEU A 136 8.80 -18.86 6.58
N VAL A 137 8.62 -19.30 5.34
CA VAL A 137 9.06 -20.62 4.88
C VAL A 137 10.58 -20.69 4.67
N LEU A 138 11.18 -19.64 4.10
CA LEU A 138 12.60 -19.63 3.72
C LEU A 138 13.55 -19.22 4.86
N ALA A 139 13.07 -18.44 5.84
CA ALA A 139 13.91 -17.91 6.92
C ALA A 139 14.68 -19.00 7.68
N PRO A 140 14.06 -20.13 8.10
CA PRO A 140 14.80 -21.20 8.78
C PRO A 140 15.94 -21.77 7.92
N ALA A 141 15.67 -22.03 6.63
CA ALA A 141 16.67 -22.57 5.70
C ALA A 141 17.85 -21.60 5.46
N ILE A 142 17.55 -20.29 5.33
CA ILE A 142 18.57 -19.25 5.14
C ILE A 142 19.44 -19.11 6.39
N THR A 143 18.84 -19.16 7.59
CA THR A 143 19.60 -19.04 8.84
C THR A 143 20.62 -20.17 9.06
N VAL A 144 20.31 -21.38 8.57
CA VAL A 144 21.22 -22.54 8.64
C VAL A 144 22.30 -22.45 7.56
N THR A 145 21.95 -22.04 6.34
CA THR A 145 22.86 -22.10 5.18
C THR A 145 23.82 -20.91 5.12
N TRP A 146 23.37 -19.71 5.49
CA TRP A 146 24.14 -18.47 5.40
C TRP A 146 23.95 -17.56 6.62
N PRO A 147 24.57 -17.89 7.77
CA PRO A 147 24.36 -17.16 9.03
C PRO A 147 24.81 -15.69 8.95
N ASP A 148 25.92 -15.39 8.28
CA ASP A 148 26.44 -14.01 8.16
C ASP A 148 25.53 -13.11 7.31
N SER A 149 24.92 -13.68 6.26
CA SER A 149 23.99 -12.97 5.38
C SER A 149 22.59 -12.88 6.00
N ALA A 150 22.21 -13.84 6.86
CA ALA A 150 20.90 -13.87 7.50
C ALA A 150 20.65 -12.62 8.36
N ALA A 151 21.65 -12.13 9.09
CA ALA A 151 21.50 -10.93 9.92
C ALA A 151 21.25 -9.66 9.08
N LYS A 152 21.97 -9.49 7.96
CA LYS A 152 21.76 -8.35 7.04
C LYS A 152 20.40 -8.43 6.36
N LEU A 153 20.04 -9.63 5.90
CA LEU A 153 18.76 -9.89 5.24
C LEU A 153 17.58 -9.71 6.21
N HIS A 154 17.76 -10.06 7.49
CA HIS A 154 16.79 -9.82 8.54
C HIS A 154 16.44 -8.33 8.64
N TRP A 155 17.41 -7.45 8.87
CA TRP A 155 17.15 -6.01 9.00
C TRP A 155 16.63 -5.38 7.71
N ALA A 156 17.18 -5.77 6.56
CA ALA A 156 16.70 -5.28 5.26
C ALA A 156 15.27 -5.72 4.96
N GLY A 157 14.94 -6.99 5.21
CA GLY A 157 13.61 -7.55 5.03
C GLY A 157 12.59 -6.92 5.96
N LEU A 158 12.96 -6.71 7.23
CA LEU A 158 12.12 -6.01 8.21
C LEU A 158 11.84 -4.57 7.79
N PHE A 159 12.87 -3.83 7.35
CA PHE A 159 12.70 -2.47 6.85
C PHE A 159 11.75 -2.41 5.65
N GLY A 160 11.95 -3.30 4.67
CA GLY A 160 11.08 -3.38 3.49
C GLY A 160 9.63 -3.71 3.86
N PHE A 161 9.45 -4.71 4.74
CA PHE A 161 8.14 -5.12 5.21
C PHE A 161 7.39 -4.02 5.96
N LEU A 162 8.03 -3.38 6.94
CA LEU A 162 7.43 -2.29 7.71
C LEU A 162 7.14 -1.07 6.83
N SER A 163 8.00 -0.75 5.87
CA SER A 163 7.76 0.36 4.94
C SER A 163 6.54 0.11 4.07
N ALA A 164 6.40 -1.10 3.52
CA ALA A 164 5.21 -1.49 2.76
C ALA A 164 3.95 -1.51 3.65
N LEU A 165 4.06 -1.98 4.89
CA LEU A 165 2.96 -1.99 5.85
C LEU A 165 2.48 -0.58 6.18
N PHE A 166 3.39 0.34 6.55
CA PHE A 166 3.03 1.72 6.84
C PHE A 166 2.52 2.47 5.62
N GLN A 167 3.07 2.19 4.44
CA GLN A 167 2.54 2.72 3.18
C GLN A 167 1.09 2.28 2.95
N MET A 168 0.80 0.99 3.12
CA MET A 168 -0.56 0.47 3.07
C MET A 168 -1.45 1.20 4.07
N THR A 169 -1.04 1.32 5.34
CA THR A 169 -1.81 2.00 6.39
C THR A 169 -2.08 3.46 6.05
N CYS A 170 -1.06 4.23 5.64
CA CYS A 170 -1.22 5.64 5.27
C CYS A 170 -2.19 5.83 4.10
N VAL A 171 -2.06 5.01 3.05
CA VAL A 171 -2.96 5.08 1.89
C VAL A 171 -4.38 4.65 2.24
N THR A 172 -4.55 3.68 3.15
CA THR A 172 -5.87 3.29 3.66
C THR A 172 -6.55 4.40 4.42
N PHE A 173 -5.84 5.06 5.35
CA PHE A 173 -6.40 6.23 6.05
C PHE A 173 -6.74 7.36 5.08
N TRP A 174 -5.90 7.58 4.07
CA TRP A 174 -6.20 8.57 3.05
C TRP A 174 -7.46 8.22 2.24
N GLY A 175 -7.66 6.94 1.94
CA GLY A 175 -8.86 6.46 1.29
C GLY A 175 -10.12 6.56 2.15
N LEU A 176 -10.01 6.26 3.44
CA LEU A 176 -11.11 6.42 4.40
C LEU A 176 -11.49 7.89 4.57
N PHE A 177 -10.53 8.81 4.62
CA PHE A 177 -10.81 10.24 4.62
C PHE A 177 -11.58 10.68 3.36
N TYR A 178 -11.17 10.18 2.19
CA TYR A 178 -11.88 10.49 0.94
C TYR A 178 -13.30 9.97 0.91
N LEU A 179 -13.54 8.74 1.37
CA LEU A 179 -14.88 8.13 1.41
C LEU A 179 -15.78 8.74 2.50
N GLY A 180 -15.22 8.93 3.70
CA GLY A 180 -15.98 9.33 4.89
C GLY A 180 -16.28 10.83 4.95
N GLU A 181 -15.41 11.66 4.40
CA GLU A 181 -15.55 13.12 4.52
C GLU A 181 -15.66 13.77 3.14
N ARG A 182 -14.64 13.61 2.29
CA ARG A 182 -14.52 14.40 1.06
C ARG A 182 -15.56 14.06 -0.01
N MET A 183 -16.09 12.85 0.00
CA MET A 183 -17.19 12.44 -0.87
C MET A 183 -18.53 13.04 -0.44
N LEU A 184 -18.67 13.46 0.82
CA LEU A 184 -19.90 14.05 1.35
C LEU A 184 -19.83 15.58 1.42
N THR A 185 -18.63 16.17 1.39
CA THR A 185 -18.45 17.63 1.38
C THR A 185 -18.97 18.21 0.05
N PRO A 186 -19.87 19.22 0.09
CA PRO A 186 -20.24 19.99 -1.10
C PRO A 186 -19.01 20.69 -1.69
N ASP A 187 -18.98 20.81 -3.02
CA ASP A 187 -17.93 21.53 -3.77
C ASP A 187 -17.99 23.05 -3.53
#